data_AF-G8UPC8-F1
#
_entry.id   AF-G8UPC8-F1
#
_cell.length_a   1.000
_cell.length_b   1.000
_cell.length_c   1.000
_cell.angle_alpha   90.00
_cell.angle_beta   90.00
_cell.angle_gamma   90.00
#
_symmetry.space_group_name_H-M   'P 1'
#
loop_
_entity.id
_entity.type
_entity.pdbx_description
1 polymer ?
#
loop_
_entity_poly.entity_id
_entity_poly.type
_entity_poly.pdbx_seq_one_letter_code
_entity_poly.pdbx_strand_id
1 'polypeptide(L)'
;MKRNVLNQFNGWMLAVASVMLLSLGACDKNEQGGEKPKNLPDIDVKIEGTIDHQKLVEGQKGSVTFNRFPATVQEFKEVREKIGKEPHGAVALQIMAYEMFRRNQRIGMECINLNSTNTNSGEKSSAVRQLRLLFNNDNSSRPYQMAAYLKGATFENGYSPTKPYTVEVIVDEGRGYGYSNDYQAPIVKLLVLTKGKERPDPVALVKTKDPKESSEGKYFIVSECSSIYVRVRAIAFDHPFKGLD
;
A
#
# COMPACT_ATOMS: atom_id res chain seq x y z
N MET A 1 46.87 49.74 55.10
CA MET A 1 46.95 51.18 54.75
C MET A 1 47.37 51.27 53.29
N LYS A 2 46.68 52.12 52.50
CA LYS A 2 46.73 52.26 51.03
C LYS A 2 48.12 52.12 50.38
N ARG A 3 48.17 51.53 49.17
CA ARG A 3 48.69 52.17 47.94
C ARG A 3 48.46 51.32 46.67
N ASN A 4 47.94 52.00 45.64
CA ASN A 4 47.97 51.65 44.21
C ASN A 4 49.42 51.48 43.71
N VAL A 5 49.64 50.77 42.59
CA VAL A 5 50.15 51.30 41.30
C VAL A 5 50.12 50.19 40.22
N LEU A 6 49.80 50.61 38.99
CA LEU A 6 49.72 49.92 37.69
C LEU A 6 51.03 49.29 37.15
N ASN A 7 50.85 48.56 36.03
CA ASN A 7 51.79 48.31 34.90
C ASN A 7 52.82 47.17 35.09
N GLN A 8 53.16 46.32 34.11
CA GLN A 8 52.72 46.05 32.73
C GLN A 8 53.45 44.75 32.27
N PHE A 9 52.85 44.02 31.31
CA PHE A 9 53.49 43.11 30.32
C PHE A 9 54.27 41.85 30.76
N ASN A 10 53.75 40.65 30.44
CA ASN A 10 54.05 39.88 29.20
C ASN A 10 53.75 38.37 29.32
N GLY A 11 53.29 37.77 28.21
CA GLY A 11 53.42 36.32 27.92
C GLY A 11 52.14 35.50 28.11
N TRP A 12 51.23 35.47 27.14
CA TRP A 12 51.08 34.36 26.17
C TRP A 12 50.53 33.05 26.76
N MET A 13 49.23 32.80 26.58
CA MET A 13 48.76 31.59 25.88
C MET A 13 47.26 31.65 25.56
N LEU A 14 47.01 31.76 24.25
CA LEU A 14 45.89 31.26 23.44
C LEU A 14 44.72 30.56 24.16
N ALA A 15 43.54 31.17 24.04
CA ALA A 15 42.28 30.44 23.91
C ALA A 15 41.39 31.19 22.90
N VAL A 16 41.41 30.76 21.64
CA VAL A 16 40.48 31.23 20.61
C VAL A 16 39.17 30.48 20.83
N ALA A 17 38.22 31.10 21.52
CA ALA A 17 36.83 30.64 21.53
C ALA A 17 36.17 31.09 20.21
N SER A 18 36.26 30.24 19.18
CA SER A 18 35.41 30.40 17.99
C SER A 18 33.99 30.03 18.39
N VAL A 19 33.18 31.06 18.61
CA VAL A 19 31.71 30.95 18.59
C VAL A 19 31.32 30.74 17.14
N MET A 20 31.13 29.48 16.72
CA MET A 20 30.39 29.19 15.50
C MET A 20 28.91 29.39 15.78
N LEU A 21 28.40 30.57 15.40
CA LEU A 21 27.01 30.71 15.00
C LEU A 21 26.80 29.82 13.75
N LEU A 22 26.16 28.67 13.93
CA LEU A 22 25.49 27.98 12.83
C LEU A 22 24.03 28.45 12.80
N SER A 23 23.77 29.42 11.94
CA SER A 23 22.42 29.77 11.55
C SER A 23 21.93 28.85 10.43
N LEU A 24 20.67 28.43 10.56
CA LEU A 24 19.72 28.08 9.49
C LEU A 24 19.93 26.74 8.78
N GLY A 25 18.96 25.85 8.97
CA GLY A 25 18.82 24.66 8.14
C GLY A 25 17.95 23.52 8.68
N ALA A 26 17.28 23.63 9.83
CA ALA A 26 16.24 22.67 10.21
C ALA A 26 14.94 22.98 9.44
N CYS A 27 14.94 22.69 8.13
CA CYS A 27 13.70 22.32 7.47
C CYS A 27 13.49 20.84 7.77
N ASP A 28 12.56 20.55 8.68
CA ASP A 28 11.93 19.25 8.85
C ASP A 28 11.38 18.80 7.49
N LYS A 29 12.19 18.08 6.71
CA LYS A 29 11.68 17.28 5.60
C LYS A 29 11.20 15.97 6.19
N ASN A 30 9.94 15.99 6.60
CA ASN A 30 9.09 14.81 6.58
C ASN A 30 9.25 14.10 5.22
N GLU A 31 10.17 13.14 5.10
CA GLU A 31 10.28 12.26 3.93
C GLU A 31 9.12 11.24 3.94
N GLN A 32 7.92 11.75 3.66
CA GLN A 32 6.64 11.05 3.56
C GLN A 32 6.54 10.16 2.31
N GLY A 33 7.62 9.44 1.96
CA GLY A 33 7.61 8.66 0.70
C GLY A 33 8.56 7.49 0.62
N GLY A 34 9.66 7.50 1.38
CA GLY A 34 10.77 6.55 1.21
C GLY A 34 11.58 6.85 -0.06
N GLU A 35 12.88 6.59 -0.03
CA GLU A 35 13.72 6.69 -1.23
C GLU A 35 13.60 5.42 -2.09
N LYS A 36 13.48 5.59 -3.42
CA LYS A 36 13.51 4.47 -4.36
C LYS A 36 14.92 3.85 -4.34
N PRO A 37 15.07 2.53 -4.13
CA PRO A 37 16.36 1.86 -4.27
C PRO A 37 16.98 2.10 -5.65
N LYS A 38 18.28 2.44 -5.68
CA LYS A 38 19.00 2.97 -6.87
C LYS A 38 19.02 2.05 -8.11
N ASN A 39 18.63 0.79 -7.98
CA ASN A 39 18.72 -0.23 -9.04
C ASN A 39 17.39 -0.93 -9.37
N LEU A 40 16.24 -0.39 -8.94
CA LEU A 40 14.95 -0.99 -9.31
C LEU A 40 14.53 -0.57 -10.72
N PRO A 41 14.15 -1.53 -11.60
CA PRO A 41 13.60 -1.21 -12.92
C PRO A 41 12.33 -0.38 -12.77
N ASP A 42 11.94 0.37 -13.79
CA ASP A 42 10.67 1.10 -13.74
C ASP A 42 9.47 0.15 -13.67
N ILE A 43 8.39 0.63 -13.07
CA ILE A 43 7.17 -0.18 -12.94
C ILE A 43 6.41 -0.12 -14.26
N ASP A 44 6.33 -1.27 -14.89
CA ASP A 44 5.43 -1.51 -16.01
C ASP A 44 4.14 -2.15 -15.49
N VAL A 45 3.01 -1.56 -15.88
CA VAL A 45 1.68 -2.03 -15.50
C VAL A 45 0.78 -2.04 -16.72
N LYS A 46 0.07 -3.14 -16.91
CA LYS A 46 -0.91 -3.32 -17.97
C LYS A 46 -2.25 -3.69 -17.35
N ILE A 47 -3.30 -3.09 -17.88
CA ILE A 47 -4.68 -3.37 -17.51
C ILE A 47 -5.39 -4.01 -18.70
N GLU A 48 -6.15 -5.07 -18.45
CA GLU A 48 -6.87 -5.83 -19.47
C GLU A 48 -8.28 -6.18 -18.99
N GLY A 49 -9.20 -6.31 -19.95
CA GLY A 49 -10.61 -6.51 -19.68
C GLY A 49 -11.36 -5.20 -19.45
N THR A 50 -12.66 -5.32 -19.22
CA THR A 50 -13.55 -4.18 -19.01
C THR A 50 -14.62 -4.57 -18.01
N ILE A 51 -14.86 -3.67 -17.07
CA ILE A 51 -15.91 -3.79 -16.06
C ILE A 51 -16.74 -2.52 -16.15
N ASP A 52 -18.00 -2.65 -16.54
CA ASP A 52 -18.95 -1.56 -16.45
C ASP A 52 -19.09 -1.20 -14.97
N HIS A 53 -18.98 0.08 -14.65
CA HIS A 53 -18.99 0.56 -13.27
C HIS A 53 -20.22 1.43 -12.96
N GLN A 54 -21.24 1.36 -13.81
CA GLN A 54 -22.57 1.96 -13.63
C GLN A 54 -23.65 0.89 -13.47
N LYS A 55 -23.52 -0.22 -14.20
CA LYS A 55 -24.45 -1.35 -14.19
C LYS A 55 -23.68 -2.65 -14.13
N LEU A 56 -24.26 -3.63 -13.45
CA LEU A 56 -23.75 -4.99 -13.48
C LEU A 56 -23.93 -5.57 -14.88
N VAL A 57 -22.84 -6.10 -15.45
CA VAL A 57 -22.87 -6.91 -16.67
C VAL A 57 -22.25 -8.26 -16.34
N GLU A 58 -23.05 -9.32 -16.48
CA GLU A 58 -22.65 -10.69 -16.16
C GLU A 58 -21.45 -11.16 -17.01
N GLY A 59 -20.60 -11.99 -16.42
CA GLY A 59 -19.42 -12.57 -17.06
C GLY A 59 -18.24 -11.61 -17.28
N GLN A 60 -18.37 -10.32 -16.93
CA GLN A 60 -17.26 -9.38 -17.05
C GLN A 60 -16.12 -9.71 -16.08
N LYS A 61 -14.91 -9.51 -16.58
CA LYS A 61 -13.65 -9.81 -15.90
C LYS A 61 -12.59 -8.77 -16.24
N GLY A 62 -11.62 -8.64 -15.36
CA GLY A 62 -10.48 -7.76 -15.56
C GLY A 62 -9.22 -8.32 -14.91
N SER A 63 -8.07 -7.86 -15.38
CA SER A 63 -6.79 -8.22 -14.81
C SER A 63 -5.79 -7.07 -14.88
N VAL A 64 -4.87 -7.06 -13.92
CA VAL A 64 -3.74 -6.14 -13.90
C VAL A 64 -2.46 -6.95 -13.82
N THR A 65 -1.58 -6.75 -14.79
CA THR A 65 -0.27 -7.38 -14.85
C THR A 65 0.81 -6.34 -14.58
N PHE A 66 1.81 -6.69 -13.75
CA PHE A 66 2.88 -5.78 -13.35
C PHE A 66 4.19 -6.52 -13.07
N ASN A 67 5.32 -5.86 -13.31
CA ASN A 67 6.65 -6.49 -13.20
C ASN A 67 7.17 -6.58 -11.76
N ARG A 68 6.84 -5.61 -10.90
CA ARG A 68 7.22 -5.58 -9.47
C ARG A 68 6.27 -4.72 -8.64
N PHE A 69 6.35 -4.85 -7.32
CA PHE A 69 5.62 -3.96 -6.42
C PHE A 69 6.25 -2.55 -6.35
N PRO A 70 5.46 -1.50 -6.11
CA PRO A 70 5.99 -0.18 -5.78
C PRO A 70 6.80 -0.21 -4.49
N ALA A 71 7.88 0.56 -4.43
CA ALA A 71 8.75 0.66 -3.25
C ALA A 71 8.48 1.93 -2.42
N THR A 72 7.91 2.96 -3.04
CA THR A 72 7.66 4.26 -2.43
C THR A 72 6.21 4.69 -2.62
N VAL A 73 5.74 5.65 -1.81
CA VAL A 73 4.40 6.23 -1.96
C VAL A 73 4.26 6.94 -3.31
N GLN A 74 5.35 7.53 -3.81
CA GLN A 74 5.37 8.20 -5.11
C GLN A 74 5.20 7.21 -6.25
N GLU A 75 5.92 6.09 -6.25
CA GLU A 75 5.72 5.03 -7.24
C GLU A 75 4.30 4.46 -7.17
N PHE A 76 3.73 4.30 -5.97
CA PHE A 76 2.35 3.86 -5.81
C PHE A 76 1.35 4.84 -6.44
N LYS A 77 1.54 6.16 -6.24
CA LYS A 77 0.71 7.20 -6.88
C LYS A 77 0.84 7.17 -8.41
N GLU A 78 2.04 6.96 -8.95
CA GLU A 78 2.26 6.82 -10.40
C GLU A 78 1.55 5.61 -10.98
N VAL A 79 1.58 4.47 -10.28
CA VAL A 79 0.79 3.29 -10.69
C VAL A 79 -0.71 3.60 -10.59
N ARG A 80 -1.15 4.27 -9.52
CA ARG A 80 -2.55 4.68 -9.34
C ARG A 80 -3.05 5.59 -10.47
N GLU A 81 -2.22 6.50 -10.98
CA GLU A 81 -2.59 7.30 -12.17
C GLU A 81 -2.92 6.45 -13.39
N LYS A 82 -2.15 5.37 -13.58
CA LYS A 82 -2.27 4.49 -14.75
C LYS A 82 -3.49 3.57 -14.67
N ILE A 83 -3.76 2.98 -13.50
CA ILE A 83 -4.77 1.92 -13.37
C ILE A 83 -5.94 2.26 -12.44
N GLY A 84 -5.80 3.22 -11.53
CA GLY A 84 -6.80 3.49 -10.47
C GLY A 84 -8.13 4.05 -10.96
N LYS A 85 -8.25 4.42 -12.23
CA LYS A 85 -9.51 4.87 -12.85
C LYS A 85 -10.48 3.73 -13.18
N GLU A 86 -9.98 2.50 -13.11
CA GLU A 86 -10.74 1.27 -13.36
C GLU A 86 -10.94 0.45 -12.07
N PRO A 87 -12.09 -0.22 -11.89
CA PRO A 87 -12.38 -0.99 -10.67
C PRO A 87 -11.35 -2.06 -10.34
N HIS A 88 -10.94 -2.86 -11.34
CA HIS A 88 -9.94 -3.91 -11.16
C HIS A 88 -8.53 -3.36 -10.94
N GLY A 89 -8.26 -2.14 -11.42
CA GLY A 89 -7.05 -1.38 -11.06
C GLY A 89 -6.98 -1.05 -9.58
N ALA A 90 -8.08 -0.57 -9.00
CA ALA A 90 -8.17 -0.30 -7.56
C ALA A 90 -8.01 -1.57 -6.70
N VAL A 91 -8.50 -2.72 -7.16
CA VAL A 91 -8.23 -4.01 -6.49
C VAL A 91 -6.73 -4.34 -6.50
N ALA A 92 -6.07 -4.23 -7.65
CA ALA A 92 -4.64 -4.49 -7.75
C ALA A 92 -3.81 -3.54 -6.87
N LEU A 93 -4.17 -2.25 -6.84
CA LEU A 93 -3.58 -1.27 -5.93
C LEU A 93 -3.76 -1.66 -4.46
N GLN A 94 -4.87 -2.30 -4.09
CA GLN A 94 -5.09 -2.75 -2.71
C GLN A 94 -4.12 -3.87 -2.32
N ILE A 95 -3.93 -4.85 -3.21
CA ILE A 95 -2.96 -5.93 -3.03
C ILE A 95 -1.54 -5.36 -2.94
N MET A 96 -1.20 -4.38 -3.79
CA MET A 96 0.08 -3.66 -3.73
C MET A 96 0.27 -2.94 -2.40
N ALA A 97 -0.73 -2.17 -1.95
CA ALA A 97 -0.66 -1.39 -0.70
C ALA A 97 -0.47 -2.30 0.52
N TYR A 98 -1.15 -3.44 0.56
CA TYR A 98 -1.00 -4.41 1.66
C TYR A 98 0.36 -5.12 1.64
N GLU A 99 0.90 -5.44 0.46
CA GLU A 99 2.27 -5.99 0.36
C GLU A 99 3.31 -4.94 0.75
N MET A 100 3.11 -3.67 0.35
CA MET A 100 3.94 -2.56 0.80
C MET A 100 3.86 -2.38 2.32
N PHE A 101 2.69 -2.59 2.94
CA PHE A 101 2.51 -2.55 4.39
C PHE A 101 3.29 -3.67 5.10
N ARG A 102 3.33 -4.88 4.51
CA ARG A 102 4.18 -5.97 5.01
C ARG A 102 5.66 -5.59 5.01
N ARG A 103 6.14 -4.94 3.94
CA ARG A 103 7.55 -4.53 3.79
C ARG A 103 7.91 -3.33 4.67
N ASN A 104 7.02 -2.35 4.76
CA ASN A 104 7.17 -1.13 5.55
C ASN A 104 5.78 -0.60 5.95
N GLN A 105 5.43 -0.76 7.23
CA GLN A 105 4.09 -0.41 7.71
C GLN A 105 3.75 1.07 7.53
N ARG A 106 4.73 1.99 7.61
CA ARG A 106 4.48 3.42 7.42
C ARG A 106 4.12 3.72 5.97
N ILE A 107 4.97 3.31 5.04
CA ILE A 107 4.75 3.52 3.60
C ILE A 107 3.46 2.83 3.14
N GLY A 108 3.25 1.58 3.56
CA GLY A 108 2.04 0.85 3.21
C GLY A 108 0.78 1.48 3.79
N MET A 109 0.83 2.07 4.99
CA MET A 109 -0.31 2.78 5.57
C MET A 109 -0.72 3.96 4.69
N GLU A 110 0.25 4.74 4.22
CA GLU A 110 -0.01 5.86 3.32
C GLU A 110 -0.65 5.36 2.01
N CYS A 111 -0.19 4.23 1.48
CA CYS A 111 -0.77 3.61 0.27
C CYS A 111 -2.19 3.07 0.51
N ILE A 112 -2.47 2.49 1.68
CA ILE A 112 -3.81 2.03 2.06
C ILE A 112 -4.76 3.23 2.15
N ASN A 113 -4.35 4.33 2.79
CA ASN A 113 -5.16 5.54 2.89
C ASN A 113 -5.47 6.17 1.51
N LEU A 114 -4.57 6.00 0.53
CA LEU A 114 -4.80 6.45 -0.85
C LEU A 114 -5.76 5.56 -1.64
N ASN A 115 -6.01 4.32 -1.21
CA ASN A 115 -6.78 3.33 -1.99
C ASN A 115 -7.97 2.72 -1.24
N SER A 116 -8.27 3.21 -0.05
CA SER A 116 -9.42 2.76 0.75
C SER A 116 -10.18 3.95 1.31
N THR A 117 -11.48 3.76 1.53
CA THR A 117 -12.30 4.74 2.23
C THR A 117 -11.76 4.97 3.64
N ASN A 118 -12.02 6.12 4.24
CA ASN A 118 -11.57 6.45 5.60
C ASN A 118 -12.06 5.43 6.65
N THR A 119 -13.22 4.79 6.42
CA THR A 119 -13.79 3.75 7.28
C THR A 119 -13.01 2.43 7.24
N ASN A 120 -12.27 2.17 6.15
CA ASN A 120 -11.48 0.96 5.95
C ASN A 120 -9.96 1.21 6.01
N SER A 121 -9.55 2.43 6.34
CA SER A 121 -8.15 2.85 6.38
C SER A 121 -7.78 3.51 7.72
N GLY A 122 -6.52 3.89 7.87
CA GLY A 122 -5.99 4.43 9.13
C GLY A 122 -5.72 3.39 10.21
N GLU A 123 -4.94 3.81 11.21
CA GLU A 123 -4.32 2.93 12.20
C GLU A 123 -5.28 2.10 13.06
N LYS A 124 -6.50 2.61 13.24
CA LYS A 124 -7.54 2.00 14.08
C LYS A 124 -8.54 1.15 13.28
N SER A 125 -8.43 1.10 11.96
CA SER A 125 -9.32 0.27 11.15
C SER A 125 -9.13 -1.21 11.46
N SER A 126 -10.22 -1.98 11.33
CA SER A 126 -10.18 -3.44 11.46
C SER A 126 -9.21 -4.05 10.46
N ALA A 127 -9.20 -3.57 9.21
CA ALA A 127 -8.30 -4.03 8.16
C ALA A 127 -6.83 -3.92 8.58
N VAL A 128 -6.38 -2.73 8.99
CA VAL A 128 -4.99 -2.51 9.43
C VAL A 128 -4.64 -3.37 10.64
N ARG A 129 -5.55 -3.50 11.60
CA ARG A 129 -5.32 -4.31 12.79
C ARG A 129 -5.11 -5.78 12.42
N GLN A 130 -5.89 -6.32 11.48
CA GLN A 130 -5.73 -7.68 10.96
C GLN A 130 -4.44 -7.86 10.16
N LEU A 131 -4.05 -6.88 9.34
CA LEU A 131 -2.77 -6.92 8.60
C LEU A 131 -1.58 -6.97 9.55
N ARG A 132 -1.60 -6.21 10.66
CA ARG A 132 -0.56 -6.28 11.69
C ARG A 132 -0.44 -7.67 12.32
N LEU A 133 -1.56 -8.38 12.50
CA LEU A 133 -1.54 -9.77 13.00
C LEU A 133 -1.03 -10.74 11.94
N LEU A 134 -1.31 -10.52 10.66
CA LEU A 134 -0.82 -11.37 9.57
C LEU A 134 0.67 -11.17 9.32
N PHE A 135 1.19 -9.96 9.50
CA PHE A 135 2.58 -9.60 9.20
C PHE A 135 3.40 -9.36 10.46
N ASN A 136 2.95 -9.88 11.60
CA ASN A 136 3.80 -9.98 12.77
C ASN A 136 4.90 -11.03 12.54
N ASN A 137 5.86 -11.10 13.45
CA ASN A 137 6.95 -12.07 13.40
C ASN A 137 6.72 -13.23 14.38
N ASP A 138 5.49 -13.77 14.42
CA ASP A 138 5.16 -14.96 15.22
C ASP A 138 4.77 -16.17 14.35
N ASN A 139 4.50 -17.31 14.99
CA ASN A 139 4.16 -18.57 14.32
C ASN A 139 2.83 -18.53 13.54
N SER A 140 2.00 -17.51 13.77
CA SER A 140 0.75 -17.28 13.07
C SER A 140 0.88 -16.34 11.88
N SER A 141 2.08 -15.79 11.66
CA SER A 141 2.41 -14.92 10.53
C SER A 141 2.10 -15.59 9.19
N ARG A 142 1.71 -14.75 8.24
CA ARG A 142 1.39 -15.07 6.86
C ARG A 142 2.07 -14.05 5.96
N PRO A 143 3.42 -14.04 5.87
CA PRO A 143 4.13 -13.10 5.00
C PRO A 143 3.76 -13.27 3.51
N TYR A 144 3.25 -14.45 3.13
CA TYR A 144 2.74 -14.78 1.80
C TYR A 144 1.27 -14.38 1.56
N GLN A 145 0.60 -13.73 2.51
CA GLN A 145 -0.85 -13.44 2.42
C GLN A 145 -1.21 -12.74 1.10
N MET A 146 -0.45 -11.73 0.67
CA MET A 146 -0.73 -11.01 -0.59
C MET A 146 -0.32 -11.80 -1.83
N ALA A 147 0.71 -12.64 -1.74
CA ALA A 147 1.14 -13.50 -2.84
C ALA A 147 0.04 -14.46 -3.30
N ALA A 148 -0.84 -14.88 -2.39
CA ALA A 148 -1.96 -15.77 -2.70
C ALA A 148 -2.99 -15.20 -3.69
N TYR A 149 -3.03 -13.89 -3.90
CA TYR A 149 -3.91 -13.23 -4.89
C TYR A 149 -3.21 -12.99 -6.23
N LEU A 150 -1.98 -13.47 -6.38
CA LEU A 150 -1.22 -13.38 -7.61
C LEU A 150 -1.32 -14.69 -8.40
N LYS A 151 -1.51 -14.57 -9.71
CA LYS A 151 -1.62 -15.70 -10.63
C LYS A 151 -0.42 -16.65 -10.52
N GLY A 152 -0.70 -17.95 -10.44
CA GLY A 152 0.30 -19.01 -10.33
C GLY A 152 0.77 -19.32 -8.90
N ALA A 153 0.43 -18.48 -7.90
CA ALA A 153 0.77 -18.77 -6.51
C ALA A 153 -0.19 -19.81 -5.92
N THR A 154 0.33 -20.84 -5.26
CA THR A 154 -0.45 -21.85 -4.52
C THR A 154 0.22 -22.14 -3.19
N PHE A 155 -0.52 -22.68 -2.22
CA PHE A 155 0.08 -23.07 -0.93
C PHE A 155 1.15 -24.16 -1.09
N GLU A 156 1.01 -25.02 -2.10
CA GLU A 156 1.95 -26.11 -2.44
C GLU A 156 3.28 -25.57 -2.97
N ASN A 157 3.30 -24.42 -3.65
CA ASN A 157 4.54 -23.83 -4.16
C ASN A 157 5.09 -22.70 -3.28
N GLY A 158 4.64 -22.62 -2.02
CA GLY A 158 5.04 -21.57 -1.09
C GLY A 158 4.46 -20.20 -1.43
N TYR A 159 3.37 -20.15 -2.21
CA TYR A 159 2.82 -18.98 -2.88
C TYR A 159 3.84 -18.24 -3.75
N SER A 160 4.53 -18.99 -4.62
CA SER A 160 5.42 -18.44 -5.64
C SER A 160 4.62 -18.15 -6.92
N PRO A 161 4.26 -16.87 -7.20
CA PRO A 161 3.49 -16.53 -8.40
C PRO A 161 4.32 -16.61 -9.69
N THR A 162 3.63 -16.70 -10.81
CA THR A 162 4.24 -16.50 -12.13
C THR A 162 4.55 -15.01 -12.33
N LYS A 163 5.70 -14.72 -12.96
CA LYS A 163 6.08 -13.35 -13.37
C LYS A 163 5.78 -13.14 -14.87
N PRO A 164 5.39 -11.93 -15.30
CA PRO A 164 5.02 -10.78 -14.46
C PRO A 164 3.81 -11.08 -13.56
N TYR A 165 3.76 -10.47 -12.38
CA TYR A 165 2.68 -10.68 -11.42
C TYR A 165 1.35 -10.26 -12.02
N THR A 166 0.27 -11.00 -11.72
CA THR A 166 -1.06 -10.69 -12.24
C THR A 166 -2.11 -10.86 -11.16
N VAL A 167 -2.96 -9.84 -10.98
CA VAL A 167 -4.19 -9.91 -10.17
C VAL A 167 -5.38 -10.06 -11.12
N GLU A 168 -6.26 -11.02 -10.84
CA GLU A 168 -7.44 -11.32 -11.65
C GLU A 168 -8.71 -11.11 -10.84
N VAL A 169 -9.72 -10.51 -11.45
CA VAL A 169 -11.03 -10.30 -10.85
C VAL A 169 -12.16 -10.63 -11.80
N ILE A 170 -13.31 -10.94 -11.23
CA ILE A 170 -14.59 -11.09 -11.93
C ILE A 170 -15.66 -10.25 -11.27
N VAL A 171 -16.71 -9.90 -11.99
CA VAL A 171 -17.88 -9.23 -11.41
C VAL A 171 -18.57 -10.14 -10.39
N ASP A 172 -19.01 -9.56 -9.27
CA ASP A 172 -19.78 -10.27 -8.25
C ASP A 172 -21.28 -10.24 -8.59
N GLU A 173 -21.71 -11.21 -9.38
CA GLU A 173 -23.10 -11.36 -9.81
C GLU A 173 -24.04 -11.64 -8.64
N GLY A 174 -23.57 -12.37 -7.62
CA GLY A 174 -24.37 -12.76 -6.47
C GLY A 174 -24.74 -11.60 -5.55
N ARG A 175 -23.81 -10.67 -5.29
CA ARG A 175 -24.09 -9.49 -4.45
C ARG A 175 -24.70 -8.33 -5.23
N GLY A 176 -24.58 -8.31 -6.55
CA GLY A 176 -25.07 -7.22 -7.41
C GLY A 176 -24.40 -5.87 -7.14
N TYR A 177 -24.61 -4.89 -8.02
CA TYR A 177 -24.19 -3.51 -7.76
C TYR A 177 -25.22 -2.78 -6.91
N GLY A 178 -24.78 -1.72 -6.24
CA GLY A 178 -25.65 -0.89 -5.41
C GLY A 178 -25.33 0.58 -5.54
N TYR A 179 -25.98 1.40 -4.73
CA TYR A 179 -25.68 2.83 -4.60
C TYR A 179 -25.49 3.15 -3.12
N SER A 180 -24.43 3.90 -2.80
CA SER A 180 -24.19 4.41 -1.45
C SER A 180 -24.68 5.85 -1.36
N ASN A 181 -25.56 6.12 -0.39
CA ASN A 181 -25.96 7.50 -0.07
C ASN A 181 -24.85 8.27 0.64
N ASP A 182 -24.05 7.60 1.48
CA ASP A 182 -22.94 8.21 2.21
C ASP A 182 -21.85 8.69 1.24
N TYR A 183 -21.52 7.86 0.24
CA TYR A 183 -20.54 8.20 -0.78
C TYR A 183 -21.13 8.89 -2.02
N GLN A 184 -22.47 8.99 -2.10
CA GLN A 184 -23.20 9.53 -3.26
C GLN A 184 -22.69 8.96 -4.60
N ALA A 185 -22.48 7.64 -4.65
CA ALA A 185 -21.87 6.97 -5.79
C ALA A 185 -22.33 5.51 -5.93
N PRO A 186 -22.30 4.95 -7.16
CA PRO A 186 -22.43 3.52 -7.37
C PRO A 186 -21.36 2.73 -6.60
N ILE A 187 -21.77 1.60 -6.03
CA ILE A 187 -20.88 0.60 -5.46
C ILE A 187 -20.70 -0.52 -6.49
N VAL A 188 -19.46 -0.67 -6.96
CA VAL A 188 -19.03 -1.75 -7.83
C VAL A 188 -18.55 -2.91 -6.95
N LYS A 189 -19.08 -4.11 -7.16
CA LYS A 189 -18.72 -5.30 -6.38
C LYS A 189 -18.04 -6.33 -7.26
N LEU A 190 -16.84 -6.74 -6.84
CA LEU A 190 -16.00 -7.69 -7.55
C LEU A 190 -15.61 -8.85 -6.65
N LEU A 191 -15.16 -9.92 -7.28
CA LEU A 191 -14.53 -11.07 -6.65
C LEU A 191 -13.06 -11.12 -7.09
N VAL A 192 -12.13 -11.13 -6.14
CA VAL A 192 -10.69 -11.27 -6.39
C VAL A 192 -10.32 -12.73 -6.39
N LEU A 193 -9.73 -13.20 -7.48
CA LEU A 193 -9.35 -14.60 -7.60
C LEU A 193 -8.13 -14.89 -6.71
N THR A 194 -8.17 -16.04 -6.05
CA THR A 194 -7.08 -16.53 -5.20
C THR A 194 -7.05 -18.05 -5.21
N LYS A 195 -5.87 -18.63 -5.04
CA LYS A 195 -5.69 -20.07 -4.75
C LYS A 195 -5.37 -20.33 -3.28
N GLY A 196 -5.39 -19.29 -2.45
CA GLY A 196 -5.19 -19.41 -1.00
C GLY A 196 -6.45 -19.80 -0.23
N LYS A 197 -7.61 -19.84 -0.89
CA LYS A 197 -8.94 -20.12 -0.32
C LYS A 197 -9.79 -20.93 -1.30
N GLU A 198 -10.88 -21.49 -0.79
CA GLU A 198 -11.84 -22.27 -1.60
C GLU A 198 -12.67 -21.40 -2.54
N ARG A 199 -12.86 -20.13 -2.21
CA ARG A 199 -13.68 -19.17 -2.97
C ARG A 199 -12.91 -17.87 -3.19
N PRO A 200 -13.17 -17.17 -4.32
CA PRO A 200 -12.73 -15.79 -4.50
C PRO A 200 -13.21 -14.87 -3.38
N ASP A 201 -12.47 -13.80 -3.13
CA ASP A 201 -12.82 -12.86 -2.05
C ASP A 201 -13.64 -11.68 -2.56
N PRO A 202 -14.74 -11.33 -1.88
CA PRO A 202 -15.52 -10.16 -2.21
C PRO A 202 -14.80 -8.85 -1.87
N VAL A 203 -14.87 -7.90 -2.81
CA VAL A 203 -14.47 -6.50 -2.63
C VAL A 203 -15.59 -5.59 -3.12
N ALA A 204 -15.75 -4.44 -2.47
CA ALA A 204 -16.61 -3.35 -2.90
C ALA A 204 -15.78 -2.09 -3.13
N LEU A 205 -16.11 -1.35 -4.19
CA LEU A 205 -15.38 -0.20 -4.69
C LEU A 205 -16.34 0.96 -4.93
N VAL A 206 -15.84 2.17 -4.69
CA VAL A 206 -16.56 3.42 -4.98
C VAL A 206 -15.64 4.40 -5.68
N LYS A 207 -16.23 5.23 -6.55
CA LYS A 207 -15.59 6.42 -7.13
C LYS A 207 -16.43 7.63 -6.76
N THR A 208 -16.15 8.16 -5.57
CA THR A 208 -16.90 9.25 -4.92
C THR A 208 -16.21 10.61 -5.08
N LYS A 209 -16.99 11.68 -5.05
CA LYS A 209 -16.53 13.07 -4.98
C LYS A 209 -16.51 13.63 -3.54
N ASP A 210 -16.78 12.83 -2.52
CA ASP A 210 -16.67 13.27 -1.13
C ASP A 210 -15.25 13.79 -0.86
N PRO A 211 -15.08 15.07 -0.46
CA PRO A 211 -13.76 15.65 -0.21
C PRO A 211 -13.02 15.03 0.98
N LYS A 212 -13.69 14.22 1.81
CA LYS A 212 -13.06 13.46 2.90
C LYS A 212 -12.36 12.19 2.43
N GLU A 213 -12.61 11.77 1.19
CA GLU A 213 -12.08 10.53 0.63
C GLU A 213 -11.01 10.81 -0.43
N SER A 214 -10.03 9.91 -0.54
CA SER A 214 -8.91 10.05 -1.48
C SER A 214 -9.29 9.80 -2.95
N SER A 215 -10.56 9.49 -3.23
CA SER A 215 -11.08 9.15 -4.56
C SER A 215 -11.09 10.34 -5.54
N GLU A 216 -11.33 11.56 -5.05
CA GLU A 216 -11.37 12.81 -5.86
C GLU A 216 -12.35 12.77 -7.06
N GLY A 217 -13.31 11.85 -7.05
CA GLY A 217 -14.17 11.52 -8.20
C GLY A 217 -13.43 10.94 -9.40
N LYS A 218 -12.12 10.67 -9.25
CA LYS A 218 -11.20 10.27 -10.32
C LYS A 218 -10.84 8.79 -10.22
N TYR A 219 -10.56 8.29 -9.02
CA TYR A 219 -10.12 6.92 -8.80
C TYR A 219 -11.20 6.08 -8.13
N PHE A 220 -11.24 4.80 -8.45
CA PHE A 220 -11.90 3.85 -7.58
C PHE A 220 -11.05 3.63 -6.33
N ILE A 221 -11.71 3.54 -5.17
CA ILE A 221 -11.12 3.16 -3.89
C ILE A 221 -11.96 2.06 -3.24
N VAL A 222 -11.33 1.27 -2.38
CA VAL A 222 -11.96 0.15 -1.68
C VAL A 222 -12.82 0.64 -0.53
N SER A 223 -14.12 0.35 -0.58
CA SER A 223 -15.08 0.60 0.50
C SER A 223 -15.38 -0.64 1.34
N GLU A 224 -14.99 -1.83 0.88
CA GLU A 224 -15.08 -3.07 1.67
C GLU A 224 -14.12 -4.12 1.07
N CYS A 225 -13.31 -4.76 1.90
CA CYS A 225 -12.45 -5.87 1.48
C CYS A 225 -12.14 -6.85 2.62
N SER A 226 -13.11 -7.05 3.52
CA SER A 226 -12.89 -7.74 4.79
C SER A 226 -12.32 -9.14 4.68
N SER A 227 -12.55 -9.79 3.54
CA SER A 227 -12.07 -11.14 3.28
C SER A 227 -10.58 -11.18 2.91
N ILE A 228 -10.00 -10.15 2.26
CA ILE A 228 -8.60 -10.19 1.76
C ILE A 228 -7.57 -10.40 2.88
N TYR A 229 -7.82 -9.81 4.06
CA TYR A 229 -6.99 -9.94 5.25
C TYR A 229 -7.45 -11.06 6.20
N VAL A 230 -8.29 -12.00 5.74
CA VAL A 230 -8.53 -13.29 6.39
C VAL A 230 -7.47 -14.29 5.92
N ARG A 231 -6.88 -15.01 6.87
CA ARG A 231 -5.76 -15.94 6.64
C ARG A 231 -6.02 -16.87 5.45
N VAL A 232 -5.08 -16.89 4.50
CA VAL A 232 -5.02 -17.92 3.47
C VAL A 232 -4.50 -19.23 4.03
N ARG A 233 -4.71 -20.32 3.29
CA ARG A 233 -4.17 -21.66 3.61
C ARG A 233 -2.67 -21.55 3.87
N ALA A 234 -2.18 -22.25 4.90
CA ALA A 234 -0.76 -22.27 5.20
C ALA A 234 0.04 -22.91 4.07
N ILE A 235 1.25 -22.41 3.82
CA ILE A 235 2.20 -23.02 2.88
C ILE A 235 2.63 -24.41 3.34
N ALA A 236 3.04 -25.25 2.39
CA ALA A 236 3.69 -26.52 2.69
C ALA A 236 5.06 -26.31 3.38
N PHE A 237 5.45 -27.22 4.28
CA PHE A 237 6.66 -27.06 5.10
C PHE A 237 7.97 -27.11 4.29
N ASP A 238 7.97 -27.80 3.16
CA ASP A 238 9.09 -27.98 2.22
C ASP A 238 9.16 -26.87 1.15
N HIS A 239 8.16 -25.99 1.09
CA HIS A 239 8.08 -24.89 0.14
C HIS A 239 7.98 -23.54 0.86
N PRO A 240 9.12 -23.03 1.39
CA PRO A 240 9.14 -21.75 2.09
C PRO A 240 8.79 -20.59 1.13
N PHE A 241 8.12 -19.57 1.66
CA PHE A 241 7.87 -18.34 0.93
C PHE A 241 9.17 -17.58 0.70
N LYS A 242 9.46 -17.26 -0.56
CA LYS A 242 10.72 -16.62 -0.99
C LYS A 242 10.64 -15.09 -1.08
N GLY A 243 9.51 -14.50 -0.69
CA GLY A 243 9.24 -13.07 -0.87
C GLY A 243 8.65 -12.73 -2.23
N LEU A 244 8.34 -11.45 -2.40
CA LEU A 244 7.94 -10.83 -3.65
C LEU A 244 8.93 -9.71 -3.95
N ASP A 245 9.32 -9.57 -5.20
CA ASP A 245 10.11 -8.43 -5.72
C ASP A 245 9.37 -7.09 -5.60
#